data_AF-A0A7S0EVC8-F1
#
_entry.id   AF-A0A7S0EVC8-F1
#
_cell.length_a   1.000
_cell.length_b   1.000
_cell.length_c   1.000
_cell.angle_alpha   90.00
_cell.angle_beta   90.00
_cell.angle_gamma   90.00
#
_symmetry.space_group_name_H-M   'P 1'
#
loop_
_entity.id
_entity.type
_entity.pdbx_description
1 polymer ?
#
loop_
_entity_poly.entity_id
_entity_poly.type
_entity_poly.pdbx_seq_one_letter_code
_entity_poly.pdbx_strand_id
1 'polypeptide(L)'
;RRTLKLQPSLRMKEEISGITSCPDSLMNLLVQRAVQNKLHFLVSVQNEPVASWIENFLDHKHLKMIKMTDYHCKACYHGIDGLTCNWSEYLEELEGTSEQTIHVQYTPGVSEYNSLRNDNYSYTNVFGQEPPWAQASASRRQNPFLKENNGMPKIEFTEVVKPKEILLSLNSIAMRVVEEFQDDLSHMQEENDYVRLLHKERNIFKSSNSSFQPLPVTWKQQQKGGRIQEPTPLRLASKDLFLRLLTKTAVLEVLADISQDSKELKHYQWMKTFVGKWMPQFDSSVSVKVDVSFLEELLQEPFRI
;
A
#
# COMPACT_ATOMS: atom_id res chain seq x y z
N ARG A 1 -39.49 -2.62 -13.66
CA ARG A 1 -38.20 -3.37 -13.63
C ARG A 1 -37.46 -2.96 -12.37
N ARG A 2 -37.50 -3.80 -11.31
CA ARG A 2 -36.69 -3.60 -10.10
C ARG A 2 -35.29 -4.07 -10.43
N THR A 3 -34.37 -3.14 -10.68
CA THR A 3 -32.94 -3.44 -10.68
C THR A 3 -32.56 -3.83 -9.26
N LEU A 4 -32.33 -5.14 -9.03
CA LEU A 4 -31.71 -5.64 -7.81
C LEU A 4 -30.35 -4.93 -7.70
N LYS A 5 -30.25 -3.95 -6.81
CA LYS A 5 -28.96 -3.38 -6.41
C LYS A 5 -28.23 -4.51 -5.68
N LEU A 6 -27.38 -5.23 -6.41
CA LEU A 6 -26.42 -6.17 -5.82
C LEU A 6 -25.65 -5.43 -4.72
N GLN A 7 -25.48 -6.09 -3.57
CA GLN A 7 -24.72 -5.50 -2.47
C GLN A 7 -23.27 -5.26 -2.92
N PRO A 8 -22.62 -4.17 -2.49
CA PRO A 8 -21.29 -3.84 -2.97
C PRO A 8 -20.22 -4.91 -2.71
N SER A 9 -20.34 -5.66 -1.61
CA SER A 9 -19.46 -6.80 -1.32
C SER A 9 -19.63 -7.95 -2.31
N LEU A 10 -20.88 -8.26 -2.68
CA LEU A 10 -21.24 -9.23 -3.71
C LEU A 10 -20.72 -8.78 -5.07
N ARG A 11 -20.74 -7.48 -5.39
CA ARG A 11 -20.20 -6.96 -6.65
C ARG A 11 -18.69 -7.03 -6.74
N MET A 12 -17.97 -6.76 -5.64
CA MET A 12 -16.52 -6.99 -5.57
C MET A 12 -16.22 -8.48 -5.69
N LYS A 13 -16.94 -9.33 -4.95
CA LYS A 13 -16.83 -10.79 -5.09
C LYS A 13 -17.17 -11.26 -6.49
N GLU A 14 -18.13 -10.70 -7.21
CA GLU A 14 -18.50 -11.09 -8.58
C GLU A 14 -17.49 -10.59 -9.63
N GLU A 15 -17.06 -9.32 -9.55
CA GLU A 15 -16.03 -8.75 -10.45
C GLU A 15 -14.65 -9.41 -10.23
N ILE A 16 -14.37 -9.87 -9.00
CA ILE A 16 -13.14 -10.59 -8.65
C ILE A 16 -13.30 -12.12 -8.81
N SER A 17 -14.48 -12.70 -8.60
CA SER A 17 -14.72 -14.14 -8.82
C SER A 17 -14.84 -14.52 -10.28
N GLY A 18 -15.03 -13.56 -11.20
CA GLY A 18 -14.71 -13.77 -12.62
C GLY A 18 -13.23 -14.14 -12.85
N ILE A 19 -12.37 -13.89 -11.85
CA ILE A 19 -10.97 -14.27 -11.73
C ILE A 19 -10.88 -15.42 -10.69
N THR A 20 -11.53 -16.56 -10.96
CA THR A 20 -11.61 -17.74 -10.06
C THR A 20 -10.27 -18.37 -9.66
N SER A 21 -9.12 -17.80 -10.02
CA SER A 21 -7.80 -18.33 -9.70
C SER A 21 -6.84 -17.29 -9.09
N CYS A 22 -7.34 -16.13 -8.67
CA CYS A 22 -6.47 -15.13 -8.04
C CYS A 22 -5.91 -15.69 -6.71
N PRO A 23 -4.58 -15.79 -6.53
CA PRO A 23 -4.01 -16.31 -5.29
C PRO A 23 -4.43 -15.45 -4.10
N ASP A 24 -4.77 -16.08 -2.97
CA ASP A 24 -5.17 -15.36 -1.74
C ASP A 24 -4.12 -14.33 -1.29
N SER A 25 -2.84 -14.61 -1.52
CA SER A 25 -1.73 -13.68 -1.22
C SER A 25 -1.83 -12.38 -2.01
N LEU A 26 -2.26 -12.42 -3.27
CA LEU A 26 -2.45 -11.22 -4.09
C LEU A 26 -3.67 -10.43 -3.58
N MET A 27 -4.75 -11.11 -3.23
CA MET A 27 -5.94 -10.48 -2.67
C MET A 27 -5.67 -9.82 -1.30
N ASN A 28 -4.91 -10.48 -0.42
CA ASN A 28 -4.43 -9.90 0.83
C ASN A 28 -3.59 -8.65 0.57
N LEU A 29 -2.64 -8.71 -0.36
CA LEU A 29 -1.82 -7.56 -0.72
C LEU A 29 -2.68 -6.39 -1.26
N LEU A 30 -3.66 -6.66 -2.11
CA LEU A 30 -4.55 -5.64 -2.67
C LEU A 30 -5.38 -4.94 -1.59
N VAL A 31 -6.00 -5.70 -0.68
CA VAL A 31 -6.78 -5.13 0.42
C VAL A 31 -5.87 -4.37 1.39
N GLN A 32 -4.71 -4.92 1.75
CA GLN A 32 -3.71 -4.21 2.55
C GLN A 32 -3.33 -2.87 1.92
N ARG A 33 -3.03 -2.85 0.62
CA ARG A 33 -2.67 -1.60 -0.09
C ARG A 33 -3.83 -0.64 -0.19
N ALA A 34 -5.06 -1.13 -0.35
CA ALA A 34 -6.23 -0.28 -0.32
C ALA A 34 -6.41 0.40 1.05
N VAL A 35 -6.24 -0.34 2.15
CA VAL A 35 -6.28 0.18 3.52
C VAL A 35 -5.21 1.24 3.72
N GLN A 36 -3.95 0.97 3.35
CA GLN A 36 -2.85 1.92 3.53
C GLN A 36 -3.01 3.19 2.69
N ASN A 37 -3.53 3.09 1.46
CA ASN A 37 -3.85 4.26 0.64
C ASN A 37 -5.02 5.07 1.23
N LYS A 38 -6.03 4.39 1.79
CA LYS A 38 -7.13 5.07 2.50
C LYS A 38 -6.64 5.81 3.73
N LEU A 39 -5.79 5.15 4.54
CA LEU A 39 -5.15 5.76 5.71
C LEU A 39 -4.28 6.95 5.30
N HIS A 40 -3.50 6.84 4.21
CA HIS A 40 -2.74 7.95 3.67
C HIS A 40 -3.65 9.15 3.40
N PHE A 41 -4.75 8.96 2.66
CA PHE A 41 -5.70 10.03 2.39
C PHE A 41 -6.28 10.65 3.66
N LEU A 42 -6.74 9.82 4.61
CA LEU A 42 -7.34 10.29 5.87
C LEU A 42 -6.34 11.09 6.71
N VAL A 43 -5.08 10.66 6.78
CA VAL A 43 -4.03 11.39 7.50
C VAL A 43 -3.68 12.70 6.77
N SER A 44 -3.64 12.71 5.43
CA SER A 44 -3.44 13.93 4.65
C SER A 44 -4.52 14.97 4.92
N VAL A 45 -5.79 14.57 4.94
CA VAL A 45 -6.92 15.48 5.25
C VAL A 45 -7.18 15.64 6.75
N GLN A 46 -6.33 15.07 7.61
CA GLN A 46 -6.38 15.14 9.07
C GLN A 46 -7.68 14.60 9.69
N ASN A 47 -8.33 13.64 9.03
CA ASN A 47 -9.44 12.89 9.63
C ASN A 47 -8.90 11.75 10.50
N GLU A 48 -8.32 12.14 11.63
CA GLU A 48 -7.71 11.23 12.59
C GLU A 48 -8.68 10.28 13.29
N PRO A 49 -9.92 10.67 13.63
CA PRO A 49 -10.85 9.75 14.27
C PRO A 49 -11.14 8.53 13.38
N VAL A 50 -11.40 8.77 12.09
CA VAL A 50 -11.65 7.70 11.12
C VAL A 50 -10.36 6.93 10.81
N ALA A 51 -9.21 7.60 10.68
CA ALA A 51 -7.93 6.92 10.48
C ALA A 51 -7.60 5.98 11.64
N SER A 52 -7.69 6.47 12.88
CA SER A 52 -7.49 5.70 14.10
C SER A 52 -8.48 4.54 14.18
N TRP A 53 -9.73 4.73 13.81
CA TRP A 53 -10.71 3.64 13.75
C TRP A 53 -10.28 2.53 12.79
N ILE A 54 -9.86 2.88 11.56
CA ILE A 54 -9.38 1.91 10.56
C ILE A 54 -8.10 1.21 11.05
N GLU A 55 -7.17 1.93 11.66
CA GLU A 55 -5.94 1.34 12.23
C GLU A 55 -6.25 0.33 13.34
N ASN A 56 -7.28 0.57 14.15
CA ASN A 56 -7.66 -0.34 15.23
C ASN A 56 -8.59 -1.47 14.77
N PHE A 57 -9.18 -1.36 13.58
CA PHE A 57 -10.10 -2.35 13.04
C PHE A 57 -9.39 -3.69 12.85
N LEU A 58 -9.88 -4.74 13.52
CA LEU A 58 -9.28 -6.08 13.55
C LEU A 58 -7.77 -6.08 13.91
N ASP A 59 -7.35 -5.16 14.79
CA ASP A 59 -5.98 -5.01 15.30
C ASP A 59 -4.90 -4.69 14.23
N HIS A 60 -5.25 -3.93 13.19
CA HIS A 60 -4.31 -3.52 12.12
C HIS A 60 -3.45 -2.29 12.43
N LYS A 61 -3.07 -2.07 13.70
CA LYS A 61 -2.39 -0.83 14.15
C LYS A 61 -1.03 -0.63 13.47
N HIS A 62 -0.41 -1.71 13.02
CA HIS A 62 0.87 -1.70 12.28
C HIS A 62 0.72 -1.14 10.86
N LEU A 63 -0.49 -1.10 10.28
CA LEU A 63 -0.74 -0.49 8.97
C LEU A 63 -0.80 1.04 9.00
N LYS A 64 -0.65 1.66 10.18
CA LYS A 64 -0.68 3.11 10.37
C LYS A 64 0.26 3.88 9.45
N MET A 65 -0.10 5.13 9.20
CA MET A 65 0.74 6.05 8.44
C MET A 65 1.57 6.92 9.38
N ILE A 66 2.87 6.98 9.14
CA ILE A 66 3.79 7.86 9.85
C ILE A 66 3.92 9.14 9.04
N LYS A 67 3.50 10.26 9.63
CA LYS A 67 3.71 11.59 9.06
C LYS A 67 5.19 11.95 9.19
N MET A 68 5.87 12.09 8.05
CA MET A 68 7.30 12.46 7.99
C MET A 68 7.45 13.98 7.89
N THR A 69 6.61 14.63 7.08
CA THR A 69 6.52 16.08 6.94
C THR A 69 5.05 16.47 6.79
N ASP A 70 4.75 17.77 6.66
CA ASP A 70 3.38 18.24 6.45
C ASP A 70 2.72 17.70 5.19
N TYR A 71 3.52 17.38 4.17
CA TYR A 71 3.04 16.92 2.87
C TYR A 71 3.42 15.47 2.56
N HIS A 72 4.13 14.79 3.47
CA HIS A 72 4.64 13.45 3.23
C HIS A 72 4.28 12.50 4.36
N CYS A 73 3.57 11.43 4.01
CA CYS A 73 3.29 10.30 4.88
C CYS A 73 3.98 9.03 4.36
N LYS A 74 4.38 8.14 5.25
CA LYS A 74 4.97 6.84 4.91
C LYS A 74 4.22 5.74 5.64
N ALA A 75 3.94 4.63 4.98
CA ALA A 75 3.39 3.45 5.65
C ALA A 75 4.38 2.92 6.71
N CYS A 76 3.90 2.62 7.92
CA CYS A 76 4.71 2.02 8.97
C CYS A 76 5.15 0.59 8.61
N TYR A 77 4.26 -0.15 7.93
CA TYR A 77 4.48 -1.52 7.52
C TYR A 77 4.60 -1.64 5.99
N HIS A 78 5.62 -2.37 5.53
CA HIS A 78 5.94 -2.58 4.10
C HIS A 78 6.31 -4.05 3.81
N GLY A 79 5.45 -4.99 4.21
CA GLY A 79 5.52 -6.41 3.84
C GLY A 79 4.32 -6.85 3.01
N ILE A 80 4.37 -8.05 2.43
CA ILE A 80 3.31 -8.58 1.55
C ILE A 80 2.13 -9.22 2.32
N ASP A 81 2.27 -9.42 3.63
CA ASP A 81 1.39 -10.17 4.51
C ASP A 81 0.92 -9.31 5.71
N GLY A 82 0.56 -8.06 5.45
CA GLY A 82 0.20 -7.09 6.48
C GLY A 82 -1.21 -7.21 7.03
N LEU A 83 -2.07 -8.10 6.53
CA LEU A 83 -3.38 -8.31 7.14
C LEU A 83 -3.25 -9.32 8.29
N THR A 84 -3.88 -9.02 9.43
CA THR A 84 -3.95 -9.93 10.59
C THR A 84 -4.93 -11.08 10.37
N CYS A 85 -5.82 -10.93 9.40
CA CYS A 85 -6.84 -11.88 8.98
C CYS A 85 -6.83 -12.04 7.45
N ASN A 86 -7.60 -12.99 6.93
CA ASN A 86 -7.75 -13.13 5.47
C ASN A 86 -8.51 -11.91 4.90
N TRP A 87 -8.19 -11.51 3.66
CA TRP A 87 -8.85 -10.41 2.96
C TRP A 87 -10.38 -10.53 2.96
N SER A 88 -10.91 -11.74 2.80
CA SER A 88 -12.35 -11.99 2.74
C SER A 88 -13.02 -11.72 4.08
N GLU A 89 -12.43 -12.26 5.16
CA GLU A 89 -12.83 -12.00 6.54
C GLU A 89 -12.79 -10.50 6.87
N TYR A 90 -11.72 -9.80 6.49
CA TYR A 90 -11.60 -8.36 6.69
C TYR A 90 -12.76 -7.59 6.06
N LEU A 91 -13.11 -7.90 4.80
CA LEU A 91 -14.18 -7.22 4.08
C LEU A 91 -15.57 -7.59 4.60
N GLU A 92 -15.78 -8.85 4.99
CA GLU A 92 -17.05 -9.33 5.57
C GLU A 92 -17.33 -8.68 6.92
N GLU A 93 -16.33 -8.64 7.81
CA GLU A 93 -16.44 -7.94 9.09
C GLU A 93 -16.70 -6.45 8.90
N LEU A 94 -16.04 -5.82 7.92
CA LEU A 94 -16.25 -4.40 7.62
C LEU A 94 -17.67 -4.12 7.09
N GLU A 95 -18.23 -5.04 6.30
CA GLU A 95 -19.61 -4.96 5.82
C GLU A 95 -20.63 -5.16 6.94
N GLY A 96 -20.37 -6.12 7.83
CA GLY A 96 -21.22 -6.46 8.97
C GLY A 96 -21.21 -5.41 10.08
N THR A 97 -20.17 -4.59 10.15
CA THR A 97 -20.02 -3.55 11.18
C THR A 97 -21.03 -2.41 10.98
N SER A 98 -21.81 -2.12 12.01
CA SER A 98 -22.74 -0.98 12.03
C SER A 98 -22.01 0.36 12.09
N GLU A 99 -22.70 1.45 11.76
CA GLU A 99 -22.16 2.80 11.99
C GLU A 99 -21.80 3.01 13.47
N GLN A 100 -20.73 3.75 13.71
CA GLN A 100 -20.22 4.01 15.05
C GLN A 100 -19.99 5.51 15.23
N THR A 101 -20.41 6.06 16.36
CA THR A 101 -20.13 7.45 16.71
C THR A 101 -18.92 7.51 17.62
N ILE A 102 -17.91 8.28 17.23
CA ILE A 102 -16.69 8.54 17.99
C ILE A 102 -16.81 9.92 18.62
N HIS A 103 -16.70 9.97 19.94
CA HIS A 103 -16.56 11.22 20.67
C HIS A 103 -15.10 11.64 20.68
N VAL A 104 -14.81 12.81 20.11
CA VAL A 104 -13.46 13.35 20.00
C VAL A 104 -13.35 14.55 20.92
N GLN A 105 -12.35 14.50 21.81
CA GLN A 105 -11.96 15.63 22.62
C GLN A 105 -10.56 16.07 22.20
N TYR A 106 -10.40 17.33 21.81
CA TYR A 106 -9.08 17.89 21.56
C TYR A 106 -8.90 19.24 22.23
N THR A 107 -7.66 19.52 22.60
CA THR A 107 -7.27 20.83 23.13
C THR A 107 -6.78 21.68 21.96
N PRO A 108 -7.51 22.73 21.56
CA PRO A 108 -7.09 23.61 20.49
C PRO A 108 -5.75 24.30 20.82
N GLY A 109 -5.00 24.67 19.80
CA GLY A 109 -3.83 25.53 20.01
C GLY A 109 -4.22 26.98 20.31
N VAL A 110 -3.30 27.77 20.88
CA VAL A 110 -3.55 29.16 21.33
C VAL A 110 -4.08 30.07 20.21
N SER A 111 -3.62 29.92 18.97
CA SER A 111 -4.11 30.72 17.85
C SER A 111 -5.48 30.28 17.31
N GLU A 112 -5.89 29.03 17.52
CA GLU A 112 -7.20 28.51 17.12
C GLU A 112 -8.30 28.99 18.06
N TYR A 113 -7.98 29.03 19.35
CA TYR A 113 -8.85 29.60 20.37
C TYR A 113 -9.20 31.07 20.06
N ASN A 114 -8.22 31.87 19.63
CA ASN A 114 -8.46 33.25 19.22
C ASN A 114 -9.29 33.37 17.93
N SER A 115 -9.25 32.37 17.06
CA SER A 115 -10.04 32.33 15.82
C SER A 115 -11.50 31.98 16.11
N LEU A 116 -11.73 31.01 17.01
CA LEU A 116 -13.05 30.54 17.42
C LEU A 116 -13.83 31.56 18.27
N ARG A 117 -13.13 32.49 18.93
CA ARG A 117 -13.76 33.56 19.73
C ARG A 117 -14.33 34.71 18.88
N ASN A 118 -14.00 34.78 17.59
CA ASN A 118 -14.57 35.76 16.66
C ASN A 118 -15.80 35.13 15.96
N ASP A 119 -16.96 35.22 16.61
CA ASP A 119 -18.25 34.60 16.26
C ASP A 119 -18.90 35.01 14.91
N ASN A 120 -18.19 35.68 14.00
CA ASN A 120 -18.76 36.22 12.76
C ASN A 120 -18.40 35.47 11.46
N TYR A 121 -17.76 34.30 11.54
CA TYR A 121 -17.41 33.53 10.33
C TYR A 121 -18.29 32.30 10.13
N SER A 122 -19.36 32.50 9.36
CA SER A 122 -20.13 31.41 8.73
C SER A 122 -19.28 30.81 7.59
N TYR A 123 -18.64 29.66 7.84
CA TYR A 123 -17.90 28.94 6.81
C TYR A 123 -18.83 28.07 5.95
N THR A 124 -18.88 28.37 4.66
CA THR A 124 -19.41 27.47 3.63
C THR A 124 -18.22 26.68 3.05
N ASN A 125 -18.15 25.39 3.33
CA ASN A 125 -17.13 24.51 2.77
C ASN A 125 -17.38 24.32 1.27
N VAL A 126 -16.46 24.82 0.43
CA VAL A 126 -16.39 24.49 -0.99
C VAL A 126 -15.43 23.32 -1.16
N PHE A 127 -15.87 22.27 -1.85
CA PHE A 127 -15.06 21.08 -2.16
C PHE A 127 -13.71 21.48 -2.77
N GLY A 128 -12.60 21.04 -2.17
CA GLY A 128 -11.25 21.14 -2.73
C GLY A 128 -10.28 22.11 -2.05
N GLN A 129 -10.70 22.87 -1.03
CA GLN A 129 -9.77 23.59 -0.15
C GLN A 129 -9.69 22.89 1.21
N GLU A 130 -8.47 22.62 1.69
CA GLU A 130 -8.26 22.23 3.08
C GLU A 130 -8.81 23.34 3.98
N PRO A 131 -9.63 23.00 4.99
CA PRO A 131 -10.07 23.99 5.94
C PRO A 131 -8.86 24.65 6.62
N PRO A 132 -8.85 25.98 6.84
CA PRO A 132 -7.72 26.67 7.46
C PRO A 132 -7.30 26.10 8.82
N TRP A 133 -8.25 25.47 9.55
CA TRP A 133 -7.98 24.79 10.81
C TRP A 133 -7.13 23.52 10.66
N ALA A 134 -7.26 22.79 9.54
CA ALA A 134 -6.44 21.63 9.24
C ALA A 134 -4.99 22.07 8.96
N GLN A 135 -4.78 23.08 8.12
CA GLN A 135 -3.42 23.62 7.87
C GLN A 135 -2.78 24.18 9.15
N ALA A 136 -3.56 24.83 10.01
CA ALA A 136 -3.07 25.36 11.28
C ALA A 136 -2.80 24.27 12.33
N SER A 137 -3.54 23.15 12.33
CA SER A 137 -3.33 22.02 13.25
C SER A 137 -2.00 21.30 13.01
N ALA A 138 -1.58 21.16 11.75
CA ALA A 138 -0.29 20.57 11.38
C ALA A 138 0.92 21.38 11.92
N SER A 139 0.90 22.71 11.77
CA SER A 139 1.97 23.60 12.25
C SER A 139 2.06 23.69 13.79
N ARG A 140 0.99 23.36 14.52
CA ARG A 140 0.93 23.53 15.98
C ARG A 140 1.45 22.33 16.77
N ARG A 141 1.41 21.11 16.23
CA ARG A 141 1.91 19.91 16.91
C ARG A 141 3.44 19.88 17.08
N GLN A 142 4.17 20.61 16.24
CA GLN A 142 5.63 20.70 16.32
C GLN A 142 6.12 21.87 17.19
N ASN A 143 5.23 22.69 17.77
CA ASN A 143 5.64 23.85 18.55
C ASN A 143 5.95 23.45 20.02
N PRO A 144 7.22 23.54 20.48
CA PRO A 144 7.61 23.14 21.84
C PRO A 144 6.95 23.98 22.94
N PHE A 145 6.52 25.21 22.62
CA PHE A 145 5.93 26.16 23.56
C PHE A 145 4.42 25.93 23.83
N LEU A 146 3.79 24.95 23.16
CA LEU A 146 2.38 24.60 23.36
C LEU A 146 2.17 23.40 24.31
N LYS A 147 3.24 22.83 24.87
CA LYS A 147 3.16 21.62 25.71
C LYS A 147 2.68 21.85 27.15
N GLU A 148 2.53 23.10 27.59
CA GLU A 148 2.06 23.45 28.94
C GLU A 148 0.80 24.32 28.86
N ASN A 149 -0.34 23.77 28.43
CA ASN A 149 -1.61 24.50 28.45
C ASN A 149 -2.59 23.89 29.46
N ASN A 150 -2.27 24.04 30.75
CA ASN A 150 -3.18 23.79 31.86
C ASN A 150 -4.25 24.90 31.91
N GLY A 151 -5.34 24.75 31.13
CA GLY A 151 -6.50 25.66 31.21
C GLY A 151 -7.21 25.99 29.90
N MET A 152 -6.74 25.50 28.75
CA MET A 152 -7.46 25.69 27.48
C MET A 152 -8.75 24.85 27.47
N PRO A 153 -9.90 25.41 27.08
CA PRO A 153 -11.15 24.64 27.01
C PRO A 153 -11.02 23.54 25.96
N LYS A 154 -11.46 22.33 26.33
CA LYS A 154 -11.52 21.19 25.41
C LYS A 154 -12.66 21.44 24.42
N ILE A 155 -12.38 21.24 23.14
CA ILE A 155 -13.42 21.21 22.11
C ILE A 155 -13.86 19.75 21.99
N GLU A 156 -15.16 19.54 22.08
CA GLU A 156 -15.78 18.23 21.92
C GLU A 156 -16.60 18.22 20.64
N PHE A 157 -16.39 17.22 19.80
CA PHE A 157 -17.24 16.97 18.64
C PHE A 157 -17.45 15.47 18.44
N THR A 158 -18.49 15.12 17.70
CA THR A 158 -18.81 13.75 17.35
C THR A 158 -18.53 13.51 15.89
N GLU A 159 -17.77 12.46 15.59
CA GLU A 159 -17.55 11.98 14.23
C GLU A 159 -18.30 10.66 14.04
N VAL A 160 -18.99 10.47 12.92
CA VAL A 160 -19.69 9.22 12.62
C VAL A 160 -18.86 8.43 11.61
N VAL A 161 -18.36 7.27 12.04
CA VAL A 161 -17.72 6.31 11.17
C VAL A 161 -18.77 5.48 10.45
N LYS A 162 -18.63 5.39 9.13
CA LYS A 162 -19.52 4.62 8.26
C LYS A 162 -18.75 3.50 7.57
N PRO A 163 -18.67 2.30 8.17
CA PRO A 163 -17.91 1.17 7.62
C PRO A 163 -18.25 0.82 6.18
N LYS A 164 -19.53 0.93 5.79
CA LYS A 164 -19.98 0.68 4.41
C LYS A 164 -19.41 1.67 3.38
N GLU A 165 -19.29 2.95 3.75
CA GLU A 165 -18.64 3.95 2.88
C GLU A 165 -17.13 3.70 2.80
N ILE A 166 -16.50 3.26 3.90
CA ILE A 166 -15.10 2.84 3.91
C ILE A 166 -14.90 1.64 2.98
N LEU A 167 -15.73 0.61 3.08
CA LEU A 167 -15.69 -0.59 2.23
C LEU A 167 -15.77 -0.22 0.73
N LEU A 168 -16.72 0.64 0.36
CA LEU A 168 -16.83 1.15 -1.01
C LEU A 168 -15.56 1.88 -1.47
N SER A 169 -14.99 2.70 -0.59
CA SER A 169 -13.74 3.41 -0.85
C SER A 169 -12.57 2.44 -1.01
N LEU A 170 -12.48 1.39 -0.19
CA LEU A 170 -11.42 0.38 -0.28
C LEU A 170 -11.51 -0.39 -1.59
N ASN A 171 -12.72 -0.79 -2.01
CA ASN A 171 -12.92 -1.47 -3.28
C ASN A 171 -12.47 -0.59 -4.47
N SER A 172 -12.88 0.68 -4.49
CA SER A 172 -12.45 1.63 -5.53
C SER A 172 -10.92 1.78 -5.59
N ILE A 173 -10.26 1.91 -4.43
CA ILE A 173 -8.80 1.99 -4.35
C ILE A 173 -8.16 0.67 -4.80
N ALA A 174 -8.68 -0.48 -4.39
CA ALA A 174 -8.16 -1.78 -4.78
C ALA A 174 -8.20 -1.97 -6.30
N MET A 175 -9.33 -1.62 -6.94
CA MET A 175 -9.45 -1.65 -8.40
C MET A 175 -8.41 -0.75 -9.08
N ARG A 176 -8.16 0.44 -8.52
CA ARG A 176 -7.12 1.33 -9.02
C ARG A 176 -5.72 0.71 -8.91
N VAL A 177 -5.41 0.05 -7.80
CA VAL A 177 -4.13 -0.67 -7.61
C VAL A 177 -4.02 -1.85 -8.58
N VAL A 178 -5.12 -2.54 -8.88
CA VAL A 178 -5.14 -3.61 -9.90
C VAL A 178 -4.79 -3.08 -11.28
N GLU A 179 -5.38 -1.95 -11.71
CA GLU A 179 -5.03 -1.29 -12.98
C GLU A 179 -3.53 -0.95 -13.04
N GLU A 180 -2.98 -0.43 -11.93
CA GLU A 180 -1.57 -0.11 -11.79
C GLU A 180 -0.67 -1.36 -11.89
N PHE A 181 -1.07 -2.48 -11.28
CA PHE A 181 -0.36 -3.75 -11.38
C PHE A 181 -0.44 -4.36 -12.77
N GLN A 182 -1.56 -4.23 -13.46
CA GLN A 182 -1.68 -4.66 -14.86
C GLN A 182 -0.74 -3.86 -15.77
N ASP A 183 -0.64 -2.56 -15.53
CA ASP A 183 0.33 -1.70 -16.22
C ASP A 183 1.77 -2.16 -15.91
N ASP A 184 2.11 -2.42 -14.65
CA ASP A 184 3.43 -2.97 -14.26
C ASP A 184 3.75 -4.29 -14.96
N LEU A 185 2.80 -5.24 -14.95
CA LEU A 185 2.96 -6.54 -15.60
C LEU A 185 3.27 -6.40 -17.09
N SER A 186 2.61 -5.45 -17.77
CA SER A 186 2.82 -5.23 -19.20
C SER A 186 4.25 -4.75 -19.52
N HIS A 187 4.89 -4.03 -18.59
CA HIS A 187 6.27 -3.55 -18.74
C HIS A 187 7.30 -4.58 -18.27
N MET A 188 6.91 -5.50 -17.39
CA MET A 188 7.82 -6.46 -16.77
C MET A 188 8.52 -7.38 -17.77
N GLN A 189 7.82 -7.78 -18.83
CA GLN A 189 8.43 -8.57 -19.89
C GLN A 189 9.57 -7.81 -20.57
N GLU A 190 9.37 -6.53 -20.89
CA GLU A 190 10.40 -5.67 -21.49
C GLU A 190 11.58 -5.48 -20.52
N GLU A 191 11.29 -5.24 -19.24
CA GLU A 191 12.32 -5.11 -18.19
C GLU A 191 13.15 -6.40 -18.06
N ASN A 192 12.50 -7.57 -18.04
CA ASN A 192 13.17 -8.87 -17.97
C ASN A 192 14.06 -9.15 -19.19
N ASP A 193 13.56 -8.86 -20.39
CA ASP A 193 14.33 -9.06 -21.63
C ASP A 193 15.56 -8.13 -21.67
N TYR A 194 15.41 -6.91 -21.16
CA TYR A 194 16.53 -5.99 -21.00
C TYR A 194 17.58 -6.51 -20.02
N VAL A 195 17.16 -7.02 -18.84
CA VAL A 195 18.09 -7.61 -17.86
C VAL A 195 18.84 -8.81 -18.46
N ARG A 196 18.16 -9.67 -19.22
CA ARG A 196 18.79 -10.79 -19.93
C ARG A 196 19.82 -10.33 -20.96
N LEU A 197 19.48 -9.31 -21.75
CA LEU A 197 20.40 -8.73 -22.73
C LEU A 197 21.65 -8.16 -22.04
N LEU A 198 21.45 -7.37 -21.00
CA LEU A 198 22.51 -6.81 -20.18
C LEU A 198 23.43 -7.88 -19.59
N HIS A 199 22.87 -8.95 -19.02
CA HIS A 199 23.62 -10.09 -18.50
C HIS A 199 24.49 -10.73 -19.61
N LYS A 200 23.90 -10.95 -20.80
CA LYS A 200 24.58 -11.57 -21.95
C LYS A 200 25.73 -10.71 -22.50
N GLU A 201 25.52 -9.40 -22.65
CA GLU A 201 26.48 -8.51 -23.32
C GLU A 201 27.63 -8.06 -22.43
N ARG A 202 27.38 -7.85 -21.13
CA ARG A 202 28.30 -7.10 -20.27
C ARG A 202 28.82 -7.88 -19.08
N ASN A 203 28.36 -9.13 -18.84
CA ASN A 203 28.72 -9.90 -17.63
C ASN A 203 28.57 -9.03 -16.36
N ILE A 204 27.52 -8.19 -16.29
CA ILE A 204 27.41 -7.08 -15.32
C ILE A 204 27.49 -7.55 -13.86
N PHE A 205 27.19 -8.83 -13.60
CA PHE A 205 27.24 -9.38 -12.26
C PHE A 205 28.60 -9.96 -11.88
N LYS A 206 29.57 -10.05 -12.83
CA LYS A 206 30.95 -10.47 -12.52
C LYS A 206 31.87 -9.32 -12.12
N SER A 207 31.56 -8.08 -12.49
CA SER A 207 32.31 -6.92 -12.00
C SER A 207 31.70 -6.46 -10.68
N SER A 208 32.43 -6.66 -9.59
CA SER A 208 32.10 -6.20 -8.23
C SER A 208 31.85 -4.69 -8.09
N ASN A 209 31.97 -3.91 -9.18
CA ASN A 209 31.85 -2.45 -9.21
C ASN A 209 30.75 -1.93 -10.16
N SER A 210 30.01 -2.78 -10.87
CA SER A 210 28.88 -2.31 -11.69
C SER A 210 27.61 -2.33 -10.87
N SER A 211 27.21 -1.16 -10.38
CA SER A 211 25.85 -0.98 -9.86
C SER A 211 24.87 -1.25 -10.99
N PHE A 212 23.97 -2.23 -10.78
CA PHE A 212 22.82 -2.41 -11.64
C PHE A 212 21.97 -1.15 -11.55
N GLN A 213 21.96 -0.36 -12.62
CA GLN A 213 20.93 0.66 -12.78
C GLN A 213 19.77 -0.03 -13.50
N PRO A 214 18.62 -0.27 -12.83
CA PRO A 214 17.42 -0.65 -13.55
C PRO A 214 17.18 0.38 -14.65
N LEU A 215 16.51 -0.04 -15.74
CA LEU A 215 16.07 0.90 -16.79
C LEU A 215 15.57 2.17 -16.11
N PRO A 216 16.05 3.36 -16.49
CA PRO A 216 15.45 4.58 -16.00
C PRO A 216 13.98 4.56 -16.41
N VAL A 217 13.10 4.21 -15.45
CA VAL A 217 11.65 4.04 -15.59
C VAL A 217 10.97 5.36 -16.05
N THR A 218 11.76 6.42 -16.21
CA THR A 218 11.37 7.74 -16.70
C THR A 218 10.81 7.77 -18.13
N TRP A 219 10.69 6.65 -18.86
CA TRP A 219 10.47 6.70 -20.32
C TRP A 219 9.21 6.10 -20.95
N LYS A 220 8.21 5.62 -20.20
CA LYS A 220 6.91 5.26 -20.82
C LYS A 220 5.64 5.72 -20.10
N GLN A 221 5.75 6.70 -19.19
CA GLN A 221 4.60 7.60 -18.91
C GLN A 221 4.36 8.62 -20.05
N GLN A 222 4.91 8.37 -21.26
CA GLN A 222 4.46 9.03 -22.47
C GLN A 222 3.05 8.54 -22.82
N GLN A 223 2.07 9.27 -22.29
CA GLN A 223 0.89 9.73 -23.01
C GLN A 223 0.33 8.74 -24.06
N LYS A 224 -0.15 7.57 -23.62
CA LYS A 224 -1.35 7.05 -24.30
C LYS A 224 -2.43 8.09 -24.03
N GLY A 225 -2.85 8.83 -25.07
CA GLY A 225 -3.72 10.02 -25.02
C GLY A 225 -5.13 9.84 -24.45
N GLY A 226 -5.32 8.96 -23.46
CA GLY A 226 -6.47 8.93 -22.56
C GLY A 226 -6.17 9.74 -21.30
N ARG A 227 -7.23 10.13 -20.57
CA ARG A 227 -7.14 10.88 -19.31
C ARG A 227 -6.01 10.34 -18.43
N ILE A 228 -5.04 11.20 -18.11
CA ILE A 228 -4.02 10.91 -17.12
C ILE A 228 -4.75 10.76 -15.79
N GLN A 229 -5.09 9.53 -15.42
CA GLN A 229 -5.55 9.26 -14.07
C GLN A 229 -4.32 9.32 -13.18
N GLU A 230 -4.40 10.14 -12.13
CA GLU A 230 -3.32 10.24 -11.15
C GLU A 230 -3.07 8.86 -10.51
N PRO A 231 -1.80 8.49 -10.29
CA PRO A 231 -1.48 7.25 -9.59
C PRO A 231 -1.91 7.33 -8.12
N THR A 232 -2.11 6.18 -7.49
CA THR A 232 -2.35 6.11 -6.05
C THR A 232 -1.16 6.70 -5.27
N PRO A 233 -1.39 7.34 -4.10
CA PRO A 233 -0.32 7.94 -3.32
C PRO A 233 0.83 6.98 -2.98
N LEU A 234 0.52 5.69 -2.81
CA LEU A 234 1.51 4.65 -2.48
C LEU A 234 1.96 3.83 -3.70
N ARG A 235 1.77 4.31 -4.94
CA ARG A 235 2.08 3.59 -6.18
C ARG A 235 3.44 2.89 -6.19
N LEU A 236 4.50 3.60 -5.84
CA LEU A 236 5.87 3.06 -5.85
C LEU A 236 6.06 1.94 -4.82
N ALA A 237 5.48 2.12 -3.63
CA ALA A 237 5.51 1.10 -2.58
C ALA A 237 4.67 -0.12 -2.98
N SER A 238 3.51 0.10 -3.62
CA SER A 238 2.69 -0.98 -4.17
C SER A 238 3.44 -1.76 -5.26
N LYS A 239 4.13 -1.08 -6.19
CA LYS A 239 4.96 -1.72 -7.22
C LYS A 239 6.03 -2.62 -6.60
N ASP A 240 6.77 -2.10 -5.64
CA ASP A 240 7.84 -2.85 -4.95
C ASP A 240 7.33 -4.17 -4.34
N LEU A 241 6.22 -4.13 -3.59
CA LEU A 241 5.65 -5.36 -3.03
C LEU A 241 5.05 -6.30 -4.07
N PHE A 242 4.53 -5.74 -5.16
CA PHE A 242 4.01 -6.56 -6.25
C PHE A 242 5.12 -7.32 -6.97
N LEU A 243 6.23 -6.65 -7.31
CA LEU A 243 7.42 -7.27 -7.88
C LEU A 243 7.98 -8.36 -6.96
N ARG A 244 8.00 -8.07 -5.66
CA ARG A 244 8.41 -9.02 -4.63
C ARG A 244 7.52 -10.26 -4.58
N LEU A 245 6.21 -10.08 -4.60
CA LEU A 245 5.24 -11.18 -4.62
C LEU A 245 5.41 -12.02 -5.90
N LEU A 246 5.52 -11.37 -7.07
CA LEU A 246 5.72 -12.06 -8.35
C LEU A 246 7.03 -12.85 -8.38
N THR A 247 8.12 -12.26 -7.90
CA THR A 247 9.42 -12.94 -7.81
C THR A 247 9.33 -14.16 -6.89
N LYS A 248 8.70 -14.01 -5.71
CA LYS A 248 8.46 -15.13 -4.80
C LYS A 248 7.69 -16.25 -5.48
N THR A 249 6.57 -15.93 -6.14
CA THR A 249 5.72 -16.90 -6.84
C THR A 249 6.48 -17.61 -7.96
N ALA A 250 7.13 -16.86 -8.85
CA ALA A 250 7.88 -17.42 -9.97
C ALA A 250 9.00 -18.37 -9.51
N VAL A 251 9.70 -18.02 -8.43
CA VAL A 251 10.77 -18.85 -7.86
C VAL A 251 10.23 -20.15 -7.27
N LEU A 252 9.07 -20.10 -6.61
CA LEU A 252 8.41 -21.29 -6.07
C LEU A 252 7.88 -22.20 -7.18
N GLU A 253 7.36 -21.63 -8.27
CA GLU A 253 6.96 -22.38 -9.47
C GLU A 253 8.16 -23.08 -10.12
N VAL A 254 9.27 -22.37 -10.34
CA VAL A 254 10.51 -22.97 -10.85
C VAL A 254 11.01 -24.09 -9.95
N LEU A 255 10.96 -23.92 -8.63
CA LEU A 255 11.32 -24.99 -7.69
C LEU A 255 10.41 -26.21 -7.81
N ALA A 256 9.10 -26.01 -8.00
CA ALA A 256 8.14 -27.08 -8.20
C ALA A 256 8.45 -27.83 -9.50
N ASP A 257 8.73 -27.12 -10.60
CA ASP A 257 9.06 -27.72 -11.89
C ASP A 257 10.36 -28.54 -11.82
N ILE A 258 11.44 -28.00 -11.26
CA ILE A 258 12.72 -28.73 -11.12
C ILE A 258 12.54 -29.97 -10.23
N SER A 259 11.66 -29.92 -9.23
CA SER A 259 11.42 -31.06 -8.33
C SER A 259 10.81 -32.27 -9.03
N GLN A 260 10.19 -32.09 -10.20
CA GLN A 260 9.59 -33.17 -10.98
C GLN A 260 10.63 -33.95 -11.80
N ASP A 261 11.80 -33.38 -12.08
CA ASP A 261 12.87 -34.06 -12.82
C ASP A 261 13.91 -34.68 -11.87
N SER A 262 13.89 -36.02 -11.76
CA SER A 262 14.85 -36.80 -10.98
C SER A 262 16.32 -36.58 -11.38
N LYS A 263 16.60 -36.14 -12.62
CA LYS A 263 17.95 -35.85 -13.10
C LYS A 263 18.50 -34.54 -12.55
N GLU A 264 17.60 -33.61 -12.21
CA GLU A 264 17.91 -32.27 -11.72
C GLU A 264 17.96 -32.21 -10.18
N LEU A 265 18.03 -33.35 -9.48
CA LEU A 265 17.97 -33.41 -8.02
C LEU A 265 19.05 -32.53 -7.35
N LYS A 266 20.24 -32.45 -7.93
CA LYS A 266 21.33 -31.59 -7.40
C LYS A 266 20.97 -30.10 -7.52
N HIS A 267 20.46 -29.69 -8.68
CA HIS A 267 20.01 -28.31 -8.95
C HIS A 267 18.83 -27.94 -8.07
N TYR A 268 17.86 -28.84 -7.89
CA TYR A 268 16.75 -28.66 -6.96
C TYR A 268 17.22 -28.40 -5.53
N GLN A 269 18.12 -29.23 -5.00
CA GLN A 269 18.60 -29.08 -3.62
C GLN A 269 19.37 -27.76 -3.42
N TRP A 270 20.19 -27.38 -4.39
CA TRP A 270 20.88 -26.09 -4.37
C TRP A 270 19.89 -24.93 -4.40
N MET A 271 18.97 -24.91 -5.37
CA MET A 271 17.99 -23.82 -5.54
C MET A 271 17.09 -23.73 -4.30
N LYS A 272 16.64 -24.87 -3.77
CA LYS A 272 15.83 -24.91 -2.53
C LYS A 272 16.57 -24.28 -1.36
N THR A 273 17.87 -24.58 -1.23
CA THR A 273 18.72 -24.00 -0.17
C THR A 273 18.91 -22.50 -0.37
N PHE A 274 19.16 -22.06 -1.60
CA PHE A 274 19.32 -20.65 -1.96
C PHE A 274 18.04 -19.86 -1.66
N VAL A 275 16.92 -20.31 -2.22
CA VAL A 275 15.59 -19.71 -2.05
C VAL A 275 15.16 -19.72 -0.57
N GLY A 276 15.46 -20.79 0.17
CA GLY A 276 15.14 -20.89 1.59
C GLY A 276 15.76 -19.76 2.43
N LYS A 277 16.95 -19.25 2.07
CA LYS A 277 17.57 -18.09 2.73
C LYS A 277 16.85 -16.78 2.43
N TRP A 278 16.21 -16.70 1.27
CA TRP A 278 15.53 -15.50 0.77
C TRP A 278 14.04 -15.45 1.13
N MET A 279 13.39 -16.58 1.41
CA MET A 279 11.97 -16.61 1.78
C MET A 279 11.61 -15.63 2.92
N PRO A 280 12.35 -15.56 4.05
CA PRO A 280 12.08 -14.57 5.08
C PRO A 280 12.24 -13.13 4.60
N GLN A 281 13.14 -12.88 3.64
CA GLN A 281 13.32 -11.56 3.04
C GLN A 281 12.18 -11.20 2.10
N PHE A 282 11.51 -12.18 1.47
CA PHE A 282 10.28 -11.98 0.69
C PHE A 282 9.05 -11.70 1.56
N ASP A 283 9.11 -11.93 2.87
CA ASP A 283 8.03 -11.61 3.82
C ASP A 283 8.35 -10.43 4.78
N SER A 284 9.63 -10.15 5.05
CA SER A 284 10.12 -8.99 5.81
C SER A 284 9.48 -7.63 5.51
N SER A 285 9.10 -6.86 6.52
CA SER A 285 8.59 -5.50 6.33
C SER A 285 9.68 -4.43 6.21
N VAL A 286 10.96 -4.80 6.32
CA VAL A 286 12.09 -3.87 6.48
C VAL A 286 12.82 -3.61 5.16
N SER A 287 12.87 -4.61 4.29
CA SER A 287 13.66 -4.56 3.06
C SER A 287 12.87 -3.97 1.90
N VAL A 288 13.53 -3.17 1.08
CA VAL A 288 12.99 -2.58 -0.16
C VAL A 288 13.81 -3.12 -1.33
N LYS A 289 13.20 -3.31 -2.50
CA LYS A 289 13.84 -3.87 -3.70
C LYS A 289 14.39 -5.29 -3.51
N VAL A 290 13.68 -6.09 -2.72
CA VAL A 290 14.06 -7.48 -2.40
C VAL A 290 14.19 -8.33 -3.67
N ASP A 291 13.30 -8.10 -4.64
CA ASP A 291 13.30 -8.72 -5.96
C ASP A 291 14.61 -8.46 -6.72
N VAL A 292 15.07 -7.20 -6.75
CA VAL A 292 16.30 -6.82 -7.44
C VAL A 292 17.51 -7.45 -6.77
N SER A 293 17.61 -7.36 -5.44
CA SER A 293 18.73 -7.94 -4.70
C SER A 293 18.76 -9.48 -4.80
N PHE A 294 17.59 -10.13 -4.83
CA PHE A 294 17.49 -11.56 -5.08
C PHE A 294 18.04 -11.94 -6.46
N LEU A 295 17.65 -11.22 -7.50
CA LEU A 295 18.12 -11.46 -8.86
C LEU A 295 19.62 -11.17 -9.00
N GLU A 296 20.13 -10.11 -8.38
CA GLU A 296 21.56 -9.79 -8.34
C GLU A 296 22.37 -10.94 -7.72
N GLU A 297 21.97 -11.44 -6.56
CA GLU A 297 22.66 -12.54 -5.88
C GLU A 297 22.55 -13.84 -6.69
N LEU A 298 21.36 -14.15 -7.23
CA LEU A 298 21.13 -15.34 -8.05
C LEU A 298 22.02 -15.35 -9.31
N LEU A 299 22.23 -14.20 -9.95
CA LEU A 299 23.07 -14.07 -11.15
C LEU A 299 24.57 -14.06 -10.83
N GLN A 300 24.96 -13.86 -9.58
CA GLN A 300 26.36 -13.98 -9.12
C GLN A 300 26.73 -15.42 -8.75
N GLU A 301 25.76 -16.29 -8.47
CA GLU A 301 26.03 -17.68 -8.17
C GLU A 301 26.65 -18.39 -9.38
N PRO A 302 27.72 -19.21 -9.17
CA PRO A 302 28.34 -19.92 -10.26
C PRO A 302 27.34 -20.92 -10.85
N PHE A 303 27.19 -20.93 -12.19
CA PHE A 303 26.46 -21.98 -12.90
C PHE A 303 27.10 -23.33 -12.56
N ARG A 304 26.51 -24.06 -11.61
CA ARG A 304 26.93 -25.41 -11.28
C ARG A 304 26.33 -26.33 -12.34
N ILE A 305 27.13 -26.62 -13.37
CA ILE A 305 26.87 -27.69 -14.36
C ILE A 305 27.05 -29.04 -13.67
#